data_AF-A0A820E1Z5-F1
#
_entry.id   AF-A0A820E1Z5-F1
#
_cell.length_a   1.000
_cell.length_b   1.000
_cell.length_c   1.000
_cell.angle_alpha   90.00
_cell.angle_beta   90.00
_cell.angle_gamma   90.00
#
_symmetry.space_group_name_H-M   'P 1'
#
loop_
_entity.id
_entity.type
_entity.pdbx_description
1 polymer ?
#
loop_
_entity_poly.entity_id
_entity_poly.type
_entity_poly.pdbx_seq_one_letter_code
_entity_poly.pdbx_strand_id
1 'polypeptide(L)'
;GQRWIWDTMNCLQKTLVSPLKNCENNCSILRKTAFDSHPGCYVKSGVCELPAFDWITIASIVGKDIFSSDGFIQALKTVPQCIPDILERISLLLVEETLPYPERIALMVLEAWLRSL
;
A
#
# COMPACT_ATOMS: atom_id res chain seq x y z
N GLY A 1 7.02 -6.16 -7.52
CA GLY A 1 8.23 -5.31 -7.64
C GLY A 1 8.06 -4.19 -8.65
N GLN A 2 8.46 -4.40 -9.92
CA GLN A 2 8.55 -3.32 -10.92
C GLN A 2 7.23 -2.55 -11.15
N ARG A 3 6.11 -3.26 -11.21
CA ARG A 3 4.78 -2.65 -11.36
C ARG A 3 4.44 -1.70 -10.20
N TRP A 4 4.65 -2.14 -8.96
CA TRP A 4 4.43 -1.34 -7.76
C TRP A 4 5.27 -0.05 -7.77
N ILE A 5 6.55 -0.14 -8.19
CA ILE A 5 7.42 1.03 -8.34
C ILE A 5 6.84 2.00 -9.37
N TRP A 6 6.44 1.50 -10.53
CA TRP A 6 5.89 2.34 -11.60
C TRP A 6 4.57 3.01 -11.20
N ASP A 7 3.66 2.26 -10.58
CA ASP A 7 2.36 2.76 -10.13
C ASP A 7 2.52 3.80 -9.03
N THR A 8 3.44 3.56 -8.08
CA THR A 8 3.78 4.51 -7.02
C THR A 8 4.36 5.79 -7.60
N MET A 9 5.39 5.69 -8.45
CA MET A 9 6.04 6.85 -9.06
C MET A 9 5.06 7.68 -9.91
N ASN A 10 4.22 7.03 -10.71
CA ASN A 10 3.20 7.68 -11.51
C ASN A 10 2.16 8.41 -10.63
N CYS A 11 1.74 7.81 -9.52
CA CYS A 11 0.85 8.45 -8.55
C CYS A 11 1.49 9.70 -7.94
N LEU A 12 2.72 9.58 -7.43
CA LEU A 12 3.50 10.66 -6.81
C LEU A 12 3.75 11.83 -7.77
N GLN A 13 4.04 11.54 -9.04
CA GLN A 13 4.28 12.58 -10.03
C GLN A 13 2.97 13.31 -10.41
N LYS A 14 1.86 12.58 -10.51
CA LYS A 14 0.55 13.16 -10.85
C LYS A 14 0.03 14.12 -9.78
N THR A 15 0.31 13.88 -8.49
CA THR A 15 -0.12 14.78 -7.41
C THR A 15 0.56 16.15 -7.48
N LEU A 16 1.73 16.25 -8.12
CA LEU A 16 2.44 17.52 -8.31
C LEU A 16 2.03 18.29 -9.57
N VAL A 17 1.32 17.69 -10.52
CA VAL A 17 0.95 18.35 -11.80
C VAL A 17 0.12 19.61 -11.58
N SER A 18 -0.87 19.57 -10.69
CA SER A 18 -1.71 20.75 -10.40
C SER A 18 -0.96 21.81 -9.57
N PRO A 19 -0.28 21.46 -8.46
CA PRO A 19 0.55 22.40 -7.71
C PRO A 19 1.61 23.12 -8.53
N LEU A 20 2.26 22.45 -9.48
CA LEU A 20 3.29 23.04 -10.34
C LEU A 20 2.74 24.06 -11.34
N LYS A 21 1.45 24.02 -11.67
CA LYS A 21 0.81 24.98 -12.57
C LYS A 21 0.44 26.29 -11.87
N ASN A 22 0.40 26.30 -10.53
CA ASN A 22 0.10 27.50 -9.76
C ASN A 22 1.40 28.24 -9.43
N CYS A 23 1.62 29.38 -10.09
CA CYS A 23 2.81 30.23 -9.92
C CYS A 23 2.93 30.88 -8.53
N GLU A 24 1.86 30.86 -7.72
CA GLU A 24 1.89 31.36 -6.34
C GLU A 24 2.48 30.33 -5.36
N ASN A 25 2.59 29.06 -5.77
CA ASN A 25 3.17 28.02 -4.93
C ASN A 25 4.68 28.19 -4.81
N ASN A 26 5.18 28.11 -3.58
CA ASN A 26 6.61 28.11 -3.28
C ASN A 26 7.14 26.68 -3.00
N CYS A 27 8.46 26.55 -2.88
CA CYS A 27 9.12 25.26 -2.63
C CYS A 27 8.61 24.54 -1.37
N SER A 28 8.15 25.28 -0.35
CA SER A 28 7.60 24.68 0.88
C SER A 28 6.27 23.99 0.60
N ILE A 29 5.37 24.65 -0.15
CA ILE A 29 4.08 24.08 -0.55
C ILE A 29 4.28 22.86 -1.44
N LEU A 30 5.20 22.94 -2.42
CA LEU A 30 5.50 21.82 -3.30
C LEU A 30 6.08 20.63 -2.53
N ARG A 31 7.03 20.87 -1.62
CA ARG A 31 7.60 19.84 -0.74
C ARG A 31 6.51 19.18 0.11
N LYS A 32 5.68 19.98 0.79
CA LYS A 32 4.59 19.46 1.61
C LYS A 32 3.63 18.61 0.79
N THR A 33 3.23 19.08 -0.39
CA THR A 33 2.32 18.35 -1.28
C THR A 33 2.93 17.03 -1.78
N ALA A 34 4.22 17.03 -2.12
CA ALA A 34 4.94 15.82 -2.49
C ALA A 34 4.88 14.79 -1.36
N PHE A 35 5.36 15.16 -0.16
CA PHE A 35 5.42 14.24 0.97
C PHE A 35 4.03 13.78 1.44
N ASP A 36 3.05 14.67 1.52
CA ASP A 36 1.67 14.32 1.94
C ASP A 36 0.99 13.34 0.98
N SER A 37 1.45 13.23 -0.27
CA SER A 37 0.91 12.24 -1.21
C SER A 37 1.41 10.81 -0.99
N HIS A 38 2.51 10.63 -0.24
CA HIS A 38 3.17 9.33 -0.11
C HIS A 38 2.25 8.24 0.45
N PRO A 39 1.53 8.41 1.59
CA PRO A 39 0.73 7.33 2.17
C PRO A 39 -0.37 6.87 1.22
N GLY A 40 -1.11 7.81 0.63
CA GLY A 40 -2.18 7.49 -0.31
C GLY A 40 -1.67 6.79 -1.58
N CYS A 41 -0.52 7.22 -2.11
CA CYS A 41 0.08 6.60 -3.28
C CYS A 41 0.64 5.20 -3.00
N TYR A 42 1.21 4.95 -1.82
CA TYR A 42 1.67 3.61 -1.44
C TYR A 42 0.51 2.63 -1.27
N VAL A 43 -0.56 3.04 -0.57
CA VAL A 43 -1.79 2.24 -0.41
C VAL A 43 -2.39 1.93 -1.78
N LYS A 44 -2.63 2.96 -2.60
CA LYS A 44 -3.21 2.77 -3.94
C LYS A 44 -2.39 1.88 -4.87
N SER A 45 -1.08 1.81 -4.67
CA SER A 45 -0.18 1.01 -5.51
C SER A 45 -0.02 -0.42 -5.02
N GLY A 46 -0.61 -0.77 -3.87
CA GLY A 46 -0.71 -2.15 -3.41
C GLY A 46 0.25 -2.50 -2.25
N VAL A 47 0.60 -1.54 -1.38
CA VAL A 47 1.50 -1.82 -0.25
C VAL A 47 0.82 -2.69 0.82
N CYS A 48 -0.50 -2.61 0.97
CA CYS A 48 -1.26 -3.30 2.02
C CYS A 48 -1.42 -4.81 1.74
N GLU A 49 -1.24 -5.20 0.48
CA GLU A 49 -1.36 -6.55 -0.06
C GLU A 49 -0.03 -7.30 -0.05
N LEU A 50 1.06 -6.63 0.35
CA LEU A 50 2.38 -7.24 0.42
C LEU A 50 2.44 -8.33 1.50
N PRO A 51 3.17 -9.44 1.25
CA PRO A 51 3.51 -10.42 2.27
C PRO A 51 4.24 -9.77 3.47
N ALA A 52 4.07 -10.33 4.67
CA ALA A 52 4.70 -9.78 5.88
C ALA A 52 6.23 -9.68 5.78
N PHE A 53 6.89 -10.61 5.08
CA PHE A 53 8.34 -10.57 4.84
C PHE A 53 8.77 -9.39 3.95
N ASP A 54 7.91 -8.94 3.03
CA ASP A 54 8.20 -7.79 2.17
C ASP A 54 8.15 -6.50 2.99
N TRP A 55 7.26 -6.39 3.98
CA TRP A 55 7.25 -5.27 4.93
C TRP A 55 8.54 -5.18 5.76
N ILE A 56 9.06 -6.32 6.23
CA ILE A 56 10.36 -6.37 6.93
C ILE A 56 11.49 -5.95 5.99
N THR A 57 11.45 -6.38 4.74
CA THR A 57 12.43 -6.02 3.71
C THR A 57 12.38 -4.53 3.39
N ILE A 58 11.19 -3.95 3.24
CA ILE A 58 11.01 -2.51 3.04
C ILE A 58 11.57 -1.74 4.25
N ALA A 59 11.26 -2.16 5.48
CA ALA A 59 11.76 -1.53 6.69
C ALA A 59 13.30 -1.59 6.78
N SER A 60 13.93 -2.68 6.36
CA SER A 60 15.39 -2.84 6.42
C SER A 60 16.12 -2.01 5.36
N ILE A 61 15.53 -1.85 4.17
CA ILE A 61 16.08 -1.03 3.08
C ILE A 61 15.92 0.46 3.40
N VAL A 62 14.74 0.88 3.83
CA VAL A 62 14.41 2.29 4.08
C VAL A 62 14.96 2.75 5.43
N GLY A 63 15.37 1.84 6.31
CA GLY A 63 15.71 2.08 7.71
C GLY A 63 16.72 3.19 8.00
N LYS A 64 17.60 3.61 7.07
CA LYS A 64 18.48 4.77 7.27
C LYS A 64 17.86 6.10 6.83
N ASP A 65 17.02 6.10 5.80
CA ASP A 65 16.35 7.30 5.24
C ASP A 65 15.02 7.63 5.94
N ILE A 66 14.42 6.62 6.60
CA ILE A 66 13.22 6.77 7.42
C ILE A 66 13.46 7.70 8.62
N PHE A 67 14.70 7.97 9.03
CA PHE A 67 14.99 8.90 10.13
C PHE A 67 14.94 10.38 9.74
N SER A 68 14.66 10.72 8.47
CA SER A 68 14.19 12.07 8.14
C SER A 68 12.79 12.28 8.70
N SER A 69 12.51 13.45 9.30
CA SER A 69 11.23 13.73 9.96
C SER A 69 10.03 13.50 9.03
N ASP A 70 10.18 13.90 7.76
CA ASP A 70 9.11 13.82 6.78
C ASP A 70 8.92 12.36 6.30
N GLY A 71 10.00 11.62 6.03
CA GLY A 71 9.92 10.21 5.62
C GLY A 71 9.33 9.30 6.70
N PHE A 72 9.72 9.52 7.96
CA PHE A 72 9.20 8.78 9.12
C PHE A 72 7.69 8.95 9.27
N ILE A 73 7.23 10.20 9.20
CA ILE A 73 5.82 10.55 9.38
C ILE A 73 4.96 9.89 8.29
N GLN A 74 5.43 9.85 7.05
CA GLN A 74 4.65 9.22 5.97
C GLN A 74 4.60 7.69 6.11
N ALA A 75 5.70 7.06 6.52
CA ALA A 75 5.70 5.63 6.82
C ALA A 75 4.67 5.30 7.90
N LEU A 76 4.66 6.05 9.02
CA LEU A 76 3.70 5.90 10.10
C LEU A 76 2.24 6.15 9.66
N LYS A 77 2.00 7.11 8.77
CA LYS A 77 0.64 7.40 8.23
C LYS A 77 0.12 6.37 7.24
N THR A 78 1.00 5.56 6.65
CA THR A 78 0.62 4.50 5.69
C THR A 78 0.06 3.29 6.42
N VAL A 79 0.69 2.89 7.53
CA VAL A 79 0.31 1.72 8.34
C VAL A 79 -1.18 1.67 8.72
N PRO A 80 -1.80 2.72 9.32
CA PRO A 80 -3.20 2.65 9.71
C PRO A 80 -4.17 2.55 8.52
N GLN A 81 -3.75 2.95 7.31
CA GLN A 81 -4.60 2.85 6.12
C GLN A 81 -4.72 1.42 5.59
N CYS A 82 -3.82 0.52 6.00
CA CYS A 82 -3.90 -0.91 5.68
C CYS A 82 -4.75 -1.72 6.66
N ILE A 83 -5.24 -1.11 7.76
CA ILE A 83 -6.05 -1.81 8.76
C ILE A 83 -7.30 -2.48 8.15
N PRO A 84 -8.08 -1.83 7.27
CA PRO A 84 -9.24 -2.47 6.65
C PRO A 84 -8.87 -3.76 5.89
N ASP A 85 -7.83 -3.71 5.06
CA ASP A 85 -7.37 -4.86 4.28
C ASP A 85 -6.84 -5.98 5.19
N ILE A 86 -6.15 -5.63 6.28
CA ILE A 86 -5.69 -6.59 7.28
C ILE A 86 -6.89 -7.28 7.95
N LEU A 87 -7.91 -6.51 8.32
CA LEU A 87 -9.13 -7.04 8.95
C LEU A 87 -9.92 -7.94 8.00
N GLU A 88 -10.01 -7.58 6.72
CA GLU A 88 -10.65 -8.40 5.69
C GLU A 88 -9.88 -9.70 5.46
N ARG A 89 -8.55 -9.66 5.40
CA ARG A 89 -7.74 -10.87 5.24
C ARG A 89 -7.82 -11.78 6.46
N ILE A 90 -7.82 -11.22 7.67
CA ILE A 90 -8.02 -12.00 8.90
C ILE A 90 -9.44 -12.57 8.94
N SER A 91 -10.46 -11.80 8.57
CA SER A 91 -11.84 -12.30 8.57
C SER A 91 -12.02 -13.45 7.59
N LEU A 92 -11.41 -13.38 6.40
CA LEU A 92 -11.39 -14.49 5.44
C LEU A 92 -10.69 -15.74 5.99
N LEU A 93 -9.54 -15.58 6.65
CA LEU A 93 -8.83 -16.70 7.28
C LEU A 93 -9.65 -17.34 8.41
N LEU A 94 -10.32 -16.53 9.24
CA LEU A 94 -11.18 -17.02 10.31
C LEU A 94 -12.46 -17.67 9.77
N VAL A 95 -13.02 -17.15 8.68
CA VAL A 95 -14.13 -17.79 7.97
C VAL A 95 -13.67 -19.13 7.42
N GLU A 96 -12.53 -19.19 6.73
CA GLU A 96 -11.98 -20.45 6.24
C GLU A 96 -11.78 -21.47 7.37
N GLU A 97 -11.29 -21.05 8.53
CA GLU A 97 -11.15 -21.91 9.72
C GLU A 97 -12.47 -22.35 10.37
N THR A 98 -13.57 -21.64 10.14
CA THR A 98 -14.89 -21.96 10.72
C THR A 98 -15.84 -22.64 9.74
N LEU A 99 -15.53 -22.66 8.44
CA LEU A 99 -16.36 -23.32 7.43
C LEU A 99 -16.42 -24.84 7.65
N PRO A 100 -17.62 -25.45 7.55
CA PRO A 100 -17.75 -26.90 7.56
C PRO A 100 -17.04 -27.53 6.35
N TYR A 101 -16.47 -28.72 6.55
CA TYR A 101 -15.64 -29.43 5.56
C TYR A 101 -16.15 -29.43 4.10
N PRO A 102 -17.45 -29.66 3.80
CA PRO A 102 -17.92 -29.65 2.41
C PRO A 102 -17.83 -28.27 1.74
N GLU A 103 -18.01 -27.17 2.48
CA GLU A 103 -17.97 -25.81 1.93
C GLU A 103 -16.54 -25.33 1.68
N ARG A 104 -15.56 -25.76 2.51
CA ARG A 104 -14.13 -25.48 2.24
C ARG A 104 -13.65 -26.09 0.94
N ILE A 105 -14.07 -27.33 0.63
CA ILE A 105 -13.69 -27.99 -0.62
C ILE A 105 -14.25 -27.23 -1.82
N ALA A 106 -15.50 -26.76 -1.74
CA ALA A 106 -16.12 -25.98 -2.80
C ALA A 106 -15.37 -24.65 -3.06
N LEU A 107 -14.95 -23.96 -2.01
CA LEU A 107 -14.14 -22.73 -2.10
C LEU A 107 -12.76 -22.98 -2.73
N MET A 108 -12.02 -24.00 -2.27
CA MET A 108 -10.72 -24.33 -2.86
C MET A 108 -10.81 -24.67 -4.36
N VAL A 109 -11.86 -25.40 -4.76
CA VAL A 109 -12.08 -25.76 -6.17
C VAL A 109 -12.46 -24.53 -7.00
N LEU A 110 -13.29 -23.63 -6.47
CA LEU A 110 -13.67 -22.39 -7.15
C LEU A 110 -12.46 -21.47 -7.35
N GLU A 111 -11.63 -21.30 -6.34
CA GLU A 111 -10.40 -20.50 -6.45
C GLU A 111 -9.42 -21.09 -7.46
N ALA A 112 -9.23 -22.41 -7.46
CA ALA A 112 -8.38 -23.10 -8.44
C ALA A 112 -8.90 -22.92 -9.88
N TRP A 113 -10.23 -22.91 -10.06
CA TRP A 113 -10.86 -22.66 -11.34
C TRP A 113 -10.71 -21.20 -11.79
N LEU A 114 -10.91 -20.23 -10.88
CA LEU A 114 -10.72 -18.80 -11.17
C LEU A 114 -9.27 -18.44 -11.52
N ARG A 115 -8.28 -19.14 -10.95
CA ARG A 115 -6.86 -18.96 -11.27
C ARG A 115 -6.44 -19.59 -12.61
N SER A 116 -7.30 -20.40 -13.23
CA SER A 116 -7.03 -21.06 -14.52
C SER A 116 -7.78 -20.44 -15.71
N LEU A 117 -8.57 -19.38 -15.45
CA LEU A 117 -9.09 -18.45 -16.45
C LEU A 117 -8.14 -17.27 -16.67
#